data_AF-A0A521M4U3-F1
#
_entry.id   AF-A0A521M4U3-F1
#
_cell.length_a   1.000
_cell.length_b   1.000
_cell.length_c   1.000
_cell.angle_alpha   90.00
_cell.angle_beta   90.00
_cell.angle_gamma   90.00
#
_symmetry.space_group_name_H-M   'P 1'
#
loop_
_entity.id
_entity.type
_entity.pdbx_description
1 polymer ?
#
loop_
_entity_poly.entity_id
_entity_poly.type
_entity_poly.pdbx_seq_one_letter_code
_entity_poly.pdbx_strand_id
1 'polypeptide(L)'
;MRKVPHFAAYRGVIVLLWALVIYNAVECRGLFWDGSSFLVNLLDRERFHDFYAARAHVDWLTQAPMLLLADAGMRDTRLLAMAYSATLFAVPAALYHFALARVRHHPPLLAAVVAIVAAVYLPTSFFIVGEYNATFAAVTAAMAVTLTTGGRSVRDAAILCVLGALCLRSYEAMVYFGPLLAAAIVWESRRAASPDFGIRVLYALAALAFIGAAVVSAVTIVDYWDHPHFLKVRSTSVDFWQNMQFAIPLAGCVICGAAGLRRPSWLQGRGPLIVLGVVAALLALSPWWRVVHPPSILYPPSHYVARQAAGILLAVLLGGMWLLADRRRDPPAVVAILRETAVSRRLLTLVTALTFAAAVPDIALTRLWAGYLDSVRGLVDERSGIIRAETLPLHDWPNKLFFQDWSFPALSAIVSRTPGKAYVVSDQDYLSNPPFEPECGLLPRLSGYGWRR
;
A
#
# COMPACT_ATOMS: atom_id res chain seq x y z
N MET A 1 37.91 -8.20 -0.86
CA MET A 1 36.89 -7.26 -1.40
C MET A 1 35.52 -7.57 -0.80
N ARG A 2 34.96 -6.68 0.03
CA ARG A 2 33.71 -6.90 0.79
C ARG A 2 32.48 -6.93 -0.13
N LYS A 3 31.86 -8.10 -0.30
CA LYS A 3 30.53 -8.34 -0.92
C LYS A 3 29.34 -7.81 -0.08
N VAL A 4 29.59 -6.97 0.93
CA VAL A 4 28.70 -6.73 2.08
C VAL A 4 27.53 -5.75 1.86
N PRO A 5 27.62 -4.66 1.06
CA PRO A 5 26.63 -3.57 1.15
C PRO A 5 25.23 -3.92 0.58
N HIS A 6 25.16 -4.69 -0.51
CA HIS A 6 23.87 -5.04 -1.13
C HIS A 6 22.99 -5.92 -0.25
N PHE A 7 23.65 -6.84 0.46
CA PHE A 7 22.96 -7.79 1.32
C PHE A 7 22.47 -7.15 2.62
N ALA A 8 23.22 -6.16 3.13
CA ALA A 8 22.79 -5.35 4.26
C ALA A 8 21.55 -4.50 3.91
N ALA A 9 21.54 -3.84 2.74
CA ALA A 9 20.38 -3.08 2.27
C ALA A 9 19.13 -3.97 2.13
N TYR A 10 19.26 -5.11 1.43
CA TYR A 10 18.19 -6.10 1.30
C TYR A 10 17.63 -6.56 2.65
N ARG A 11 18.50 -6.98 3.58
CA ARG A 11 18.08 -7.44 4.92
C ARG A 11 17.46 -6.32 5.74
N GLY A 12 18.06 -5.13 5.72
CA GLY A 12 17.56 -3.97 6.47
C GLY A 12 16.15 -3.57 6.06
N VAL A 13 15.88 -3.52 4.75
CA VAL A 13 14.54 -3.20 4.24
C VAL A 13 13.52 -4.30 4.60
N ILE A 14 13.90 -5.58 4.54
CA ILE A 14 13.00 -6.67 4.97
C ILE A 14 12.67 -6.59 6.45
N VAL A 15 13.69 -6.43 7.30
CA VAL A 15 13.49 -6.30 8.75
C VAL A 15 12.58 -5.12 9.04
N LEU A 16 12.78 -3.98 8.38
CA LEU A 16 11.91 -2.82 8.51
C LEU A 16 10.47 -3.13 8.09
N LEU A 17 10.25 -3.73 6.92
CA LEU A 17 8.91 -4.08 6.44
C LEU A 17 8.16 -4.96 7.43
N TRP A 18 8.79 -6.04 7.92
CA TRP A 18 8.14 -6.95 8.87
C TRP A 18 8.01 -6.35 10.27
N ALA A 19 8.93 -5.49 10.70
CA ALA A 19 8.76 -4.73 11.94
C ALA A 19 7.55 -3.79 11.84
N LEU A 20 7.34 -3.13 10.70
CA LEU A 20 6.17 -2.31 10.45
C LEU A 20 4.88 -3.15 10.37
N VAL A 21 4.91 -4.37 9.81
CA VAL A 21 3.74 -5.29 9.86
C VAL A 21 3.34 -5.54 11.32
N ILE A 22 4.28 -5.94 12.17
CA ILE A 22 4.01 -6.25 13.58
C ILE A 22 3.52 -5.00 14.31
N TYR A 23 4.22 -3.89 14.15
CA TYR A 23 3.87 -2.63 14.81
C TYR A 23 2.45 -2.16 14.42
N ASN A 24 2.16 -2.09 13.12
CA ASN A 24 0.84 -1.66 12.64
C ASN A 24 -0.28 -2.65 12.96
N ALA A 25 0.04 -3.95 13.08
CA ALA A 25 -0.90 -4.94 13.56
C ALA A 25 -1.28 -4.71 15.02
N VAL A 26 -0.30 -4.52 15.89
CA VAL A 26 -0.51 -4.26 17.33
C VAL A 26 -1.31 -2.99 17.56
N GLU A 27 -1.07 -1.94 16.77
CA GLU A 27 -1.78 -0.66 16.85
C GLU A 27 -3.12 -0.67 16.08
N CYS A 28 -3.57 -1.84 15.61
CA CYS A 28 -4.83 -2.03 14.88
C CYS A 28 -5.03 -1.02 13.73
N ARG A 29 -3.95 -0.68 13.00
CA ARG A 29 -4.00 0.36 11.95
C ARG A 29 -4.94 0.02 10.80
N GLY A 30 -5.25 -1.26 10.61
CA GLY A 30 -6.26 -1.73 9.66
C GLY A 30 -7.68 -1.26 9.97
N LEU A 31 -7.96 -0.72 11.16
CA LEU A 31 -9.26 -0.11 11.49
C LEU A 31 -9.41 1.33 10.99
N PHE A 32 -8.33 1.94 10.49
CA PHE A 32 -8.37 3.30 9.99
C PHE A 32 -9.37 3.41 8.83
N TRP A 33 -10.25 4.42 8.95
CA TRP A 33 -11.21 4.79 7.92
C TRP A 33 -12.20 3.65 7.60
N ASP A 34 -12.30 3.19 6.35
CA ASP A 34 -13.26 2.12 5.97
C ASP A 34 -12.99 0.78 6.69
N GLY A 35 -11.79 0.59 7.24
CA GLY A 35 -11.38 -0.64 7.88
C GLY A 35 -12.24 -1.06 9.09
N SER A 36 -12.74 -0.11 9.88
CA SER A 36 -13.65 -0.44 10.98
C SER A 36 -15.00 -0.95 10.47
N SER A 37 -15.54 -0.31 9.43
CA SER A 37 -16.77 -0.72 8.75
C SER A 37 -16.63 -2.12 8.14
N PHE A 38 -15.47 -2.39 7.53
CA PHE A 38 -15.19 -3.68 6.93
C PHE A 38 -15.16 -4.77 7.99
N LEU A 39 -14.43 -4.55 9.10
CA LEU A 39 -14.38 -5.52 10.18
C LEU A 39 -15.75 -5.78 10.79
N VAL A 40 -16.56 -4.74 11.06
CA VAL A 40 -17.92 -4.96 11.60
C VAL A 40 -18.77 -5.82 10.67
N ASN A 41 -18.79 -5.52 9.36
CA ASN A 41 -19.58 -6.31 8.42
C ASN A 41 -19.17 -7.79 8.39
N LEU A 42 -17.87 -8.06 8.52
CA LEU A 42 -17.37 -9.43 8.52
C LEU A 42 -17.78 -10.17 9.80
N LEU A 43 -17.73 -9.51 10.95
CA LEU A 43 -18.18 -10.09 12.22
C LEU A 43 -19.70 -10.24 12.28
N ASP A 44 -20.46 -9.31 11.71
CA ASP A 44 -21.92 -9.35 11.65
C ASP A 44 -22.44 -10.47 10.72
N ARG A 45 -21.76 -10.68 9.59
CA ARG A 45 -22.18 -11.66 8.56
C ARG A 45 -21.55 -13.04 8.75
N GLU A 46 -20.48 -13.16 9.52
CA GLU A 46 -19.68 -14.39 9.72
C GLU A 46 -19.27 -15.08 8.40
N ARG A 47 -19.02 -14.28 7.36
CA ARG A 47 -18.61 -14.75 6.02
C ARG A 47 -17.82 -13.68 5.29
N PHE A 48 -17.17 -14.08 4.20
CA PHE A 48 -16.57 -13.14 3.26
C PHE A 48 -17.59 -12.11 2.80
N HIS A 49 -17.15 -10.86 2.76
CA HIS A 49 -17.97 -9.78 2.24
C HIS A 49 -17.23 -9.03 1.14
N ASP A 50 -17.79 -9.10 -0.06
CA ASP A 50 -17.34 -8.31 -1.20
C ASP A 50 -17.91 -6.90 -1.07
N PHE A 51 -17.07 -5.94 -0.65
CA PHE A 51 -17.44 -4.52 -0.65
C PHE A 51 -17.48 -3.98 -2.08
N TYR A 52 -16.55 -4.45 -2.91
CA TYR A 52 -16.50 -4.15 -4.34
C TYR A 52 -16.24 -5.45 -5.10
N ALA A 53 -17.25 -5.93 -5.82
CA ALA A 53 -17.11 -7.18 -6.57
C ALA A 53 -15.88 -7.15 -7.49
N ALA A 54 -15.57 -6.00 -8.11
CA ALA A 54 -14.40 -5.82 -8.97
C ALA A 54 -13.03 -6.00 -8.28
N ARG A 55 -13.00 -6.09 -6.93
CA ARG A 55 -11.78 -6.15 -6.10
C ARG A 55 -11.70 -7.38 -5.18
N ALA A 56 -12.66 -8.30 -5.33
CA ALA A 56 -12.91 -9.42 -4.41
C ALA A 56 -11.69 -10.31 -4.11
N HIS A 57 -10.74 -10.50 -5.04
CA HIS A 57 -9.64 -11.45 -4.81
C HIS A 57 -8.69 -11.00 -3.69
N VAL A 58 -8.42 -9.69 -3.59
CA VAL A 58 -7.56 -9.13 -2.53
C VAL A 58 -8.30 -9.12 -1.19
N ASP A 59 -9.60 -8.83 -1.23
CA ASP A 59 -10.46 -8.84 -0.05
C ASP A 59 -10.51 -10.23 0.57
N TRP A 60 -10.75 -11.29 -0.20
CA TRP A 60 -10.78 -12.65 0.34
C TRP A 60 -9.47 -13.04 1.00
N LEU A 61 -8.34 -12.71 0.38
CA LEU A 61 -7.03 -13.01 0.95
C LEU A 61 -6.81 -12.30 2.29
N THR A 62 -7.31 -11.08 2.44
CA THR A 62 -7.11 -10.26 3.63
C THR A 62 -8.12 -10.52 4.75
N GLN A 63 -9.32 -10.99 4.41
CA GLN A 63 -10.39 -11.33 5.35
C GLN A 63 -10.23 -12.74 5.96
N ALA A 64 -9.67 -13.69 5.20
CA ALA A 64 -9.68 -15.11 5.57
C ALA A 64 -9.08 -15.40 6.96
N PRO A 65 -7.90 -14.88 7.35
CA PRO A 65 -7.32 -15.20 8.66
C PRO A 65 -8.18 -14.73 9.84
N MET A 66 -8.86 -13.59 9.69
CA MET A 66 -9.74 -13.07 10.73
C MET A 66 -11.01 -13.92 10.84
N LEU A 67 -11.63 -14.29 9.71
CA LEU A 67 -12.80 -15.17 9.70
C LEU A 67 -12.49 -16.54 10.32
N LEU A 68 -11.33 -17.13 10.02
CA LEU A 68 -10.90 -18.39 10.64
C LEU A 68 -10.74 -18.28 12.17
N LEU A 69 -10.27 -17.13 12.68
CA LEU A 69 -10.19 -16.89 14.12
C LEU A 69 -11.58 -16.73 14.74
N ALA A 70 -12.49 -16.01 14.07
CA ALA A 70 -13.86 -15.86 14.51
C ALA A 70 -14.59 -17.22 14.53
N ASP A 71 -14.41 -18.06 13.51
CA ASP A 71 -14.94 -19.43 13.44
C ASP A 71 -14.38 -20.32 14.55
N ALA A 72 -13.11 -20.13 14.92
CA ALA A 72 -12.47 -20.81 16.06
C ALA A 72 -12.97 -20.32 17.43
N GLY A 73 -13.98 -19.44 17.48
CA GLY A 73 -14.58 -18.93 18.71
C GLY A 73 -13.85 -17.71 19.31
N MET A 74 -12.93 -17.08 18.58
CA MET A 74 -12.33 -15.82 19.02
C MET A 74 -13.41 -14.72 19.04
N ARG A 75 -13.57 -14.08 20.19
CA ARG A 75 -14.54 -12.98 20.40
C ARG A 75 -13.89 -11.70 20.92
N ASP A 76 -12.58 -11.71 21.13
CA ASP A 76 -11.83 -10.50 21.44
C ASP A 76 -11.64 -9.66 20.16
N THR A 77 -12.36 -8.54 20.08
CA THR A 77 -12.33 -7.67 18.89
C THR A 77 -10.96 -7.02 18.71
N ARG A 78 -10.16 -6.88 19.76
CA ARG A 78 -8.78 -6.38 19.65
C ARG A 78 -7.91 -7.38 18.91
N LEU A 79 -7.93 -8.65 19.33
CA LEU A 79 -7.13 -9.70 18.66
C LEU A 79 -7.58 -9.90 17.21
N LEU A 80 -8.88 -9.81 16.94
CA LEU A 80 -9.42 -9.86 15.58
C LEU A 80 -8.98 -8.65 14.74
N ALA A 81 -8.98 -7.44 15.31
CA ALA A 81 -8.47 -6.24 14.65
C ALA A 81 -6.95 -6.30 14.42
N MET A 82 -6.19 -6.88 15.34
CA MET A 82 -4.76 -7.14 15.18
C MET A 82 -4.50 -8.12 14.04
N ALA A 83 -5.25 -9.23 13.98
CA ALA A 83 -5.12 -10.23 12.92
C ALA A 83 -5.53 -9.68 11.55
N TYR A 84 -6.60 -8.88 11.51
CA TYR A 84 -7.05 -8.19 10.32
C TYR A 84 -5.98 -7.21 9.80
N SER A 85 -5.49 -6.34 10.69
CA SER A 85 -4.39 -5.42 10.38
C SER A 85 -3.12 -6.17 9.94
N ALA A 86 -2.73 -7.23 10.64
CA ALA A 86 -1.58 -8.05 10.30
C ALA A 86 -1.69 -8.59 8.87
N THR A 87 -2.86 -9.09 8.47
CA THR A 87 -3.05 -9.65 7.13
C THR A 87 -2.96 -8.55 6.06
N LEU A 88 -3.59 -7.40 6.29
CA LEU A 88 -3.54 -6.24 5.40
C LEU A 88 -2.10 -5.75 5.15
N PHE A 89 -1.23 -5.79 6.16
CA PHE A 89 0.19 -5.43 6.01
C PHE A 89 1.07 -6.58 5.51
N ALA A 90 0.81 -7.81 5.94
CA ALA A 90 1.65 -8.96 5.64
C ALA A 90 1.61 -9.35 4.16
N VAL A 91 0.45 -9.23 3.51
CA VAL A 91 0.31 -9.53 2.07
C VAL A 91 1.25 -8.66 1.21
N PRO A 92 1.16 -7.31 1.23
CA PRO A 92 2.09 -6.48 0.47
C PRO A 92 3.54 -6.63 0.96
N ALA A 93 3.79 -6.78 2.27
CA ALA A 93 5.14 -6.99 2.78
C ALA A 93 5.78 -8.28 2.26
N ALA A 94 5.01 -9.39 2.18
CA ALA A 94 5.47 -10.66 1.64
C ALA A 94 5.76 -10.56 0.13
N LEU A 95 4.91 -9.87 -0.62
CA LEU A 95 5.11 -9.64 -2.06
C LEU A 95 6.32 -8.74 -2.33
N TYR A 96 6.52 -7.66 -1.57
CA TYR A 96 7.73 -6.84 -1.67
C TYR A 96 8.98 -7.58 -1.21
N HIS A 97 8.91 -8.36 -0.12
CA HIS A 97 9.99 -9.24 0.29
C HIS A 97 10.35 -10.21 -0.85
N PHE A 98 9.37 -10.85 -1.46
CA PHE A 98 9.61 -11.73 -2.61
C PHE A 98 10.26 -10.98 -3.79
N ALA A 99 9.76 -9.79 -4.15
CA ALA A 99 10.35 -8.96 -5.19
C ALA A 99 11.83 -8.63 -4.89
N LEU A 100 12.11 -8.13 -3.68
CA LEU A 100 13.46 -7.83 -3.18
C LEU A 100 14.36 -9.07 -3.23
N ALA A 101 13.83 -10.23 -2.84
CA ALA A 101 14.56 -11.49 -2.84
C ALA A 101 14.92 -11.94 -4.26
N ARG A 102 14.07 -11.70 -5.26
CA ARG A 102 14.35 -12.00 -6.67
C ARG A 102 15.45 -11.12 -7.23
N VAL A 103 15.47 -9.83 -6.89
CA VAL A 103 16.44 -8.85 -7.44
C VAL A 103 17.68 -8.63 -6.57
N ARG A 104 17.82 -9.34 -5.43
CA ARG A 104 18.90 -9.12 -4.44
C ARG A 104 20.32 -9.19 -4.99
N HIS A 105 20.52 -9.89 -6.11
CA HIS A 105 21.81 -10.04 -6.78
C HIS A 105 22.04 -9.04 -7.92
N HIS A 106 21.06 -8.17 -8.20
CA HIS A 106 21.08 -7.16 -9.25
C HIS A 106 20.93 -5.76 -8.65
N PRO A 107 22.04 -5.07 -8.30
CA PRO A 107 21.98 -3.80 -7.58
C PRO A 107 21.10 -2.71 -8.19
N PRO A 108 21.08 -2.49 -9.52
CA PRO A 108 20.17 -1.50 -10.12
C PRO A 108 18.70 -1.85 -9.91
N LEU A 109 18.33 -3.13 -10.09
CA LEU A 109 16.95 -3.59 -9.88
C LEU A 109 16.57 -3.59 -8.40
N LEU A 110 17.50 -3.96 -7.51
CA LEU A 110 17.31 -3.86 -6.07
C LEU A 110 17.07 -2.42 -5.64
N ALA A 111 17.87 -1.47 -6.15
CA ALA A 111 17.65 -0.04 -5.88
C ALA A 111 16.27 0.43 -6.37
N ALA A 112 15.82 -0.02 -7.55
CA ALA A 112 14.49 0.32 -8.05
C ALA A 112 13.36 -0.23 -7.16
N VAL A 113 13.44 -1.50 -6.72
CA VAL A 113 12.43 -2.08 -5.81
C VAL A 113 12.44 -1.38 -4.44
N VAL A 114 13.62 -1.05 -3.90
CA VAL A 114 13.72 -0.28 -2.65
C VAL A 114 13.15 1.14 -2.81
N ALA A 115 13.36 1.78 -3.97
CA ALA A 115 12.75 3.06 -4.29
C ALA A 115 11.22 2.97 -4.39
N ILE A 116 10.67 1.89 -4.97
CA ILE A 116 9.23 1.62 -4.97
C ILE A 116 8.72 1.51 -3.52
N VAL A 117 9.41 0.78 -2.64
CA VAL A 117 9.01 0.70 -1.23
C VAL A 117 9.01 2.09 -0.57
N ALA A 118 10.05 2.90 -0.81
CA ALA A 118 10.21 4.20 -0.18
C ALA A 118 9.24 5.28 -0.69
N ALA A 119 8.99 5.32 -2.00
CA ALA A 119 8.26 6.40 -2.66
C ALA A 119 6.83 6.04 -3.07
N VAL A 120 6.46 4.75 -3.04
CA VAL A 120 5.12 4.28 -3.38
C VAL A 120 4.47 3.61 -2.17
N TYR A 121 5.06 2.54 -1.62
CA TYR A 121 4.39 1.76 -0.56
C TYR A 121 4.26 2.52 0.75
N LEU A 122 5.38 2.95 1.37
CA LEU A 122 5.32 3.62 2.67
C LEU A 122 4.39 4.85 2.64
N PRO A 123 4.45 5.73 1.62
CA PRO A 123 3.58 6.89 1.55
C PRO A 123 2.09 6.60 1.32
N THR A 124 1.70 5.40 0.89
CA THR A 124 0.28 5.06 0.67
C THR A 124 -0.25 4.01 1.66
N SER A 125 0.65 3.37 2.43
CA SER A 125 0.32 2.24 3.32
C SER A 125 -0.40 2.64 4.61
N PHE A 126 -0.54 3.92 4.93
CA PHE A 126 -1.31 4.32 6.12
C PHE A 126 -2.78 3.94 5.96
N PHE A 127 -3.35 4.19 4.77
CA PHE A 127 -4.62 3.61 4.36
C PHE A 127 -4.39 2.22 3.76
N ILE A 128 -4.12 1.24 4.63
CA ILE A 128 -3.74 -0.11 4.19
C ILE A 128 -4.90 -0.92 3.61
N VAL A 129 -6.14 -0.60 4.01
CA VAL A 129 -7.35 -1.32 3.59
C VAL A 129 -7.61 -1.18 2.09
N GLY A 130 -7.03 -0.15 1.45
CA GLY A 130 -7.08 0.01 0.01
C GLY A 130 -6.35 -1.13 -0.71
N GLU A 131 -7.07 -1.79 -1.60
CA GLU A 131 -6.65 -3.00 -2.33
C GLU A 131 -5.44 -2.73 -3.24
N TYR A 132 -5.26 -1.46 -3.64
CA TYR A 132 -4.10 -1.00 -4.40
C TYR A 132 -2.77 -1.34 -3.75
N ASN A 133 -2.67 -1.43 -2.42
CA ASN A 133 -1.43 -1.78 -1.73
C ASN A 133 -0.96 -3.18 -2.10
N ALA A 134 -1.88 -4.15 -2.08
CA ALA A 134 -1.61 -5.52 -2.48
C ALA A 134 -1.34 -5.60 -4.00
N THR A 135 -2.14 -4.89 -4.82
CA THR A 135 -1.94 -4.83 -6.27
C THR A 135 -0.57 -4.27 -6.64
N PHE A 136 -0.15 -3.15 -6.05
CA PHE A 136 1.14 -2.51 -6.30
C PHE A 136 2.31 -3.43 -5.94
N ALA A 137 2.20 -4.16 -4.82
CA ALA A 137 3.19 -5.15 -4.43
C ALA A 137 3.20 -6.36 -5.39
N ALA A 138 2.03 -6.85 -5.82
CA ALA A 138 1.89 -7.97 -6.76
C ALA A 138 2.48 -7.65 -8.14
N VAL A 139 2.22 -6.46 -8.70
CA VAL A 139 2.79 -6.05 -9.98
C VAL A 139 4.31 -5.83 -9.89
N THR A 140 4.80 -5.35 -8.74
CA THR A 140 6.25 -5.23 -8.47
C THR A 140 6.91 -6.61 -8.41
N ALA A 141 6.29 -7.56 -7.71
CA ALA A 141 6.73 -8.95 -7.66
C ALA A 141 6.72 -9.61 -9.04
N ALA A 142 5.65 -9.41 -9.81
CA ALA A 142 5.52 -9.95 -11.17
C ALA A 142 6.63 -9.39 -12.08
N MET A 143 6.87 -8.08 -12.05
CA MET A 143 7.97 -7.47 -12.81
C MET A 143 9.33 -8.04 -12.37
N ALA A 144 9.58 -8.16 -11.07
CA ALA A 144 10.83 -8.74 -10.56
C ALA A 144 11.04 -10.19 -11.04
N VAL A 145 9.99 -11.01 -11.09
CA VAL A 145 10.05 -12.37 -11.65
C VAL A 145 10.32 -12.35 -13.15
N THR A 146 9.56 -11.55 -13.91
CA THR A 146 9.71 -11.40 -15.37
C THR A 146 11.14 -11.02 -15.76
N LEU A 147 11.76 -10.08 -15.04
CA LEU A 147 13.11 -9.61 -15.37
C LEU A 147 14.24 -10.54 -14.89
N THR A 148 13.95 -11.54 -14.06
CA THR A 148 14.97 -12.44 -13.48
C THR A 148 14.83 -13.90 -13.89
N THR A 149 13.70 -14.31 -14.50
CA THR A 149 13.46 -15.68 -14.99
C THR A 149 14.24 -16.03 -16.25
N GLY A 150 14.53 -15.06 -17.12
CA GLY A 150 15.15 -15.30 -18.43
C GLY A 150 14.32 -16.20 -19.37
N GLY A 151 13.01 -16.36 -19.08
CA GLY A 151 12.01 -17.03 -19.91
C GLY A 151 12.07 -18.56 -19.95
N ARG A 152 12.79 -19.22 -19.02
CA ARG A 152 13.04 -20.67 -19.07
C ARG A 152 12.53 -21.49 -17.88
N SER A 153 11.95 -20.83 -16.88
CA SER A 153 11.55 -21.47 -15.62
C SER A 153 10.04 -21.71 -15.58
N VAL A 154 9.61 -22.98 -15.48
CA VAL A 154 8.21 -23.38 -15.25
C VAL A 154 7.69 -22.76 -13.96
N ARG A 155 8.50 -22.80 -12.89
CA ARG A 155 8.15 -22.23 -11.58
C ARG A 155 7.84 -20.74 -11.69
N ASP A 156 8.68 -19.99 -12.40
CA ASP A 156 8.46 -18.55 -12.58
C ASP A 156 7.24 -18.26 -13.44
N ALA A 157 7.00 -19.05 -14.48
CA ALA A 157 5.78 -18.94 -15.28
C ALA A 157 4.52 -19.21 -14.45
N ALA A 158 4.54 -20.25 -13.59
CA ALA A 158 3.44 -20.54 -12.67
C ALA A 158 3.22 -19.42 -11.63
N ILE A 159 4.29 -18.86 -11.07
CA ILE A 159 4.21 -17.71 -10.16
C ILE A 159 3.55 -16.51 -10.87
N LEU A 160 3.93 -16.23 -12.12
CA LEU A 160 3.30 -15.16 -12.90
C LEU A 160 1.83 -15.43 -13.20
N CYS A 161 1.42 -16.68 -13.45
CA CYS A 161 0.00 -17.03 -13.56
C CYS A 161 -0.76 -16.75 -12.26
N VAL A 162 -0.20 -17.15 -11.10
CA VAL A 162 -0.83 -16.90 -9.79
C VAL A 162 -0.94 -15.41 -9.51
N LEU A 163 0.12 -14.63 -9.76
CA LEU A 163 0.10 -13.17 -9.60
C LEU A 163 -0.88 -12.51 -10.57
N GLY A 164 -0.94 -12.98 -11.83
CA GLY A 164 -1.91 -12.50 -12.82
C GLY A 164 -3.35 -12.79 -12.40
N ALA A 165 -3.63 -13.99 -11.89
CA ALA A 165 -4.95 -14.37 -11.38
C ALA A 165 -5.36 -13.54 -10.15
N LEU A 166 -4.44 -13.29 -9.22
CA LEU A 166 -4.66 -12.38 -8.10
C LEU A 166 -5.02 -10.97 -8.61
N CYS A 167 -4.33 -10.49 -9.66
CA CYS A 167 -4.55 -9.16 -10.19
C CYS A 167 -5.85 -8.99 -11.00
N LEU A 168 -6.52 -10.06 -11.47
CA LEU A 168 -7.72 -9.99 -12.32
C LEU A 168 -8.83 -9.11 -11.76
N ARG A 169 -9.11 -9.24 -10.45
CA ARG A 169 -10.14 -8.49 -9.72
C ARG A 169 -9.49 -7.86 -8.50
N SER A 170 -8.59 -6.91 -8.74
CA SER A 170 -7.77 -6.32 -7.68
C SER A 170 -7.92 -4.80 -7.60
N TYR A 171 -7.61 -4.07 -8.67
CA TYR A 171 -7.61 -2.61 -8.63
C TYR A 171 -7.62 -1.95 -10.02
N GLU A 172 -8.23 -0.77 -10.15
CA GLU A 172 -8.41 -0.07 -11.42
C GLU A 172 -7.09 0.30 -12.12
N ALA A 173 -6.00 0.45 -11.36
CA ALA A 173 -4.66 0.72 -11.91
C ALA A 173 -4.14 -0.39 -12.84
N MET A 174 -4.74 -1.58 -12.80
CA MET A 174 -4.40 -2.65 -13.74
C MET A 174 -4.68 -2.28 -15.20
N VAL A 175 -5.47 -1.23 -15.47
CA VAL A 175 -5.66 -0.68 -16.83
C VAL A 175 -4.33 -0.32 -17.50
N TYR A 176 -3.34 0.15 -16.74
CA TYR A 176 -2.00 0.44 -17.27
C TYR A 176 -0.92 -0.55 -16.80
N PHE A 177 -1.05 -1.18 -15.62
CA PHE A 177 -0.09 -2.21 -15.21
C PHE A 177 -0.22 -3.51 -15.99
N GLY A 178 -1.45 -3.91 -16.32
CA GLY A 178 -1.74 -5.14 -17.06
C GLY A 178 -1.03 -5.18 -18.42
N PRO A 179 -1.22 -4.16 -19.29
CA PRO A 179 -0.52 -4.09 -20.57
C PRO A 179 1.01 -4.00 -20.42
N LEU A 180 1.50 -3.23 -19.43
CA LEU A 180 2.93 -3.10 -19.17
C LEU A 180 3.57 -4.45 -18.81
N LEU A 181 2.95 -5.22 -17.90
CA LEU A 181 3.44 -6.52 -17.49
C LEU A 181 3.30 -7.56 -18.61
N ALA A 182 2.18 -7.59 -19.31
CA ALA A 182 1.98 -8.49 -20.44
C ALA A 182 3.05 -8.25 -21.53
N ALA A 183 3.33 -6.98 -21.85
CA ALA A 183 4.38 -6.63 -22.80
C ALA A 183 5.77 -7.08 -22.32
N ALA A 184 6.12 -6.86 -21.05
CA ALA A 184 7.38 -7.30 -20.48
C ALA A 184 7.52 -8.83 -20.49
N ILE A 185 6.46 -9.57 -20.14
CA ILE A 185 6.43 -11.05 -20.15
C ILE A 185 6.62 -11.59 -21.56
N VAL A 186 5.88 -11.06 -22.54
CA VAL A 186 6.00 -11.48 -23.95
C VAL A 186 7.38 -11.16 -24.49
N TRP A 187 7.93 -9.98 -24.15
CA TRP A 187 9.26 -9.57 -24.59
C TRP A 187 10.36 -10.47 -24.03
N GLU A 188 10.38 -10.70 -22.72
CA GLU A 188 11.41 -11.52 -22.08
C GLU A 188 11.28 -13.00 -22.48
N SER A 189 10.06 -13.53 -22.63
CA SER A 189 9.87 -14.91 -23.10
C SER A 189 10.32 -15.13 -24.54
N ARG A 190 10.13 -14.15 -25.45
CA ARG A 190 10.61 -14.23 -26.85
C ARG A 190 12.13 -14.25 -26.96
N ARG A 191 12.83 -13.64 -25.99
CA ARG A 191 14.30 -13.57 -25.96
C ARG A 191 14.95 -14.83 -25.38
N ALA A 192 14.18 -15.68 -24.72
CA ALA A 192 14.68 -16.97 -24.26
C ALA A 192 14.95 -17.87 -25.47
N ALA A 193 16.18 -18.38 -25.62
CA ALA A 193 16.45 -19.38 -26.65
C ALA A 193 15.61 -20.64 -26.37
N SER A 194 14.78 -21.02 -27.36
CA SER A 194 13.86 -22.17 -27.43
C SER A 194 13.32 -22.72 -26.09
N PRO A 195 12.41 -22.02 -25.41
CA PRO A 195 11.69 -22.59 -24.27
C PRO A 195 10.77 -23.74 -24.73
N ASP A 196 10.62 -24.75 -23.86
CA ASP A 196 9.62 -25.82 -23.99
C ASP A 196 8.23 -25.22 -24.32
N PHE A 197 7.45 -25.91 -25.15
CA PHE A 197 6.10 -25.50 -25.52
C PHE A 197 5.23 -25.26 -24.27
N GLY A 198 5.31 -26.13 -23.26
CA GLY A 198 4.55 -25.95 -22.01
C GLY A 198 4.88 -24.65 -21.27
N ILE A 199 6.16 -24.28 -21.22
CA ILE A 199 6.62 -23.02 -20.62
C ILE A 199 6.09 -21.81 -21.39
N ARG A 200 6.11 -21.88 -22.73
CA ARG A 200 5.54 -20.82 -23.59
C ARG A 200 4.06 -20.63 -23.35
N VAL A 201 3.30 -21.71 -23.22
CA VAL A 201 1.87 -21.66 -22.90
C VAL A 201 1.64 -20.99 -21.54
N LEU A 202 2.41 -21.34 -20.51
CA LEU A 202 2.27 -20.70 -19.19
C LEU A 202 2.58 -19.20 -19.23
N TYR A 203 3.62 -18.76 -19.92
CA TYR A 203 3.89 -17.32 -20.08
C TYR A 203 2.79 -16.60 -20.87
N ALA A 204 2.23 -17.25 -21.89
CA ALA A 204 1.10 -16.70 -22.63
C ALA A 204 -0.14 -16.57 -21.74
N LEU A 205 -0.46 -17.59 -20.93
CA LEU A 205 -1.56 -17.54 -19.96
C LEU A 205 -1.34 -16.45 -18.91
N ALA A 206 -0.12 -16.29 -18.40
CA ALA A 206 0.21 -15.21 -17.47
C ALA A 206 0.01 -13.82 -18.11
N ALA A 207 0.51 -13.63 -19.34
CA ALA A 207 0.31 -12.37 -20.07
C ALA A 207 -1.19 -12.10 -20.31
N LEU A 208 -1.96 -13.11 -20.71
CA LEU A 208 -3.41 -13.01 -20.89
C LEU A 208 -4.13 -12.69 -19.59
N ALA A 209 -3.71 -13.24 -18.45
CA ALA A 209 -4.28 -12.90 -17.14
C ALA A 209 -4.07 -11.42 -16.80
N PHE A 210 -2.88 -10.87 -17.07
CA PHE A 210 -2.62 -9.44 -16.88
C PHE A 210 -3.41 -8.54 -17.84
N ILE A 211 -3.61 -8.96 -19.09
CA ILE A 211 -4.53 -8.26 -20.01
C ILE A 211 -5.98 -8.35 -19.53
N GLY A 212 -6.41 -9.52 -19.06
CA GLY A 212 -7.73 -9.71 -18.45
C GLY A 212 -7.97 -8.76 -17.28
N ALA A 213 -6.96 -8.57 -16.42
CA ALA A 213 -7.02 -7.64 -15.30
C ALA A 213 -7.21 -6.19 -15.78
N ALA A 214 -6.56 -5.82 -16.89
CA ALA A 214 -6.71 -4.51 -17.50
C ALA A 214 -8.13 -4.30 -18.06
N VAL A 215 -8.70 -5.33 -18.69
CA VAL A 215 -10.08 -5.30 -19.22
C VAL A 215 -11.10 -5.17 -18.09
N VAL A 216 -11.02 -5.99 -17.05
CA VAL A 216 -11.91 -5.90 -15.87
C VAL A 216 -11.82 -4.51 -15.23
N SER A 217 -10.61 -3.95 -15.13
CA SER A 217 -10.40 -2.60 -14.62
C SER A 217 -11.00 -1.53 -15.51
N ALA A 218 -10.86 -1.64 -16.84
CA ALA A 218 -11.44 -0.71 -17.79
C ALA A 218 -12.98 -0.72 -17.71
N VAL A 219 -13.59 -1.90 -17.62
CA VAL A 219 -15.05 -2.03 -17.42
C VAL A 219 -15.47 -1.35 -16.12
N THR A 220 -14.76 -1.61 -15.02
CA THR A 220 -15.04 -0.98 -13.73
C THR A 220 -14.92 0.55 -13.80
N ILE A 221 -13.91 1.08 -14.49
CA ILE A 221 -13.76 2.53 -14.67
C ILE A 221 -14.95 3.12 -15.45
N VAL A 222 -15.40 2.44 -16.49
CA VAL A 222 -16.54 2.88 -17.31
C VAL A 222 -17.83 2.85 -16.51
N ASP A 223 -18.11 1.75 -15.81
CA ASP A 223 -19.34 1.56 -15.03
C ASP A 223 -19.48 2.62 -13.92
N TYR A 224 -18.37 3.03 -13.31
CA TYR A 224 -18.36 4.00 -12.22
C TYR A 224 -18.04 5.43 -12.65
N TRP A 225 -17.83 5.69 -13.95
CA TRP A 225 -17.29 6.98 -14.43
C TRP A 225 -18.13 8.19 -14.00
N ASP A 226 -19.44 8.04 -14.06
CA ASP A 226 -20.42 9.10 -13.75
C ASP A 226 -20.97 8.99 -12.32
N HIS A 227 -20.51 8.03 -11.53
CA HIS A 227 -20.97 7.85 -10.16
C HIS A 227 -20.52 9.06 -9.30
N PRO A 228 -21.42 9.71 -8.51
CA PRO A 228 -21.08 10.93 -7.76
C PRO A 228 -19.85 10.79 -6.85
N HIS A 229 -19.71 9.64 -6.20
CA HIS A 229 -18.52 9.30 -5.41
C HIS A 229 -17.24 9.32 -6.27
N PHE A 230 -17.27 8.75 -7.47
CA PHE A 230 -16.10 8.70 -8.35
C PHE A 230 -15.71 10.09 -8.87
N LEU A 231 -16.69 10.96 -9.15
CA LEU A 231 -16.45 12.36 -9.51
C LEU A 231 -15.71 13.11 -8.38
N LYS A 232 -16.13 12.94 -7.12
CA LYS A 232 -15.48 13.53 -5.93
C LYS A 232 -14.06 12.98 -5.73
N VAL A 233 -13.87 11.68 -5.89
CA VAL A 233 -12.54 11.06 -5.76
C VAL A 233 -11.60 11.50 -6.88
N ARG A 234 -12.12 11.66 -8.11
CA ARG A 234 -11.34 12.13 -9.26
C ARG A 234 -10.93 13.59 -9.10
N SER A 235 -11.83 14.46 -8.64
CA SER A 235 -11.51 15.88 -8.43
C SER A 235 -10.47 16.09 -7.33
N THR A 236 -10.48 15.24 -6.28
CA THR A 236 -9.50 15.29 -5.19
C THR A 236 -8.18 14.60 -5.52
N SER A 237 -8.06 13.86 -6.62
CA SER A 237 -6.84 13.11 -6.98
C SER A 237 -5.61 14.01 -7.21
N VAL A 238 -5.80 15.31 -7.46
CA VAL A 238 -4.72 16.29 -7.58
C VAL A 238 -4.17 16.73 -6.23
N ASP A 239 -4.85 16.45 -5.12
CA ASP A 239 -4.46 16.83 -3.76
C ASP A 239 -3.42 15.90 -3.14
N PHE A 240 -2.79 15.03 -3.95
CA PHE A 240 -1.73 14.13 -3.50
C PHE A 240 -0.55 14.87 -2.83
N TRP A 241 -0.35 16.15 -3.14
CA TRP A 241 0.70 16.98 -2.56
C TRP A 241 0.50 17.27 -1.06
N GLN A 242 -0.72 17.11 -0.54
CA GLN A 242 -1.01 17.21 0.89
C GLN A 242 -0.36 16.07 1.69
N ASN A 243 -0.04 14.97 1.03
CA ASN A 243 0.73 13.88 1.62
C ASN A 243 2.23 14.21 1.55
N MET A 244 2.76 14.85 2.60
CA MET A 244 4.20 15.16 2.67
C MET A 244 5.09 13.90 2.60
N GLN A 245 4.60 12.76 3.11
CA GLN A 245 5.27 11.47 3.01
C GLN A 245 5.42 11.01 1.55
N PHE A 246 4.54 11.44 0.65
CA PHE A 246 4.62 11.14 -0.78
C PHE A 246 5.35 12.26 -1.55
N ALA A 247 4.98 13.52 -1.31
CA ALA A 247 5.49 14.68 -2.03
C ALA A 247 7.01 14.87 -1.86
N ILE A 248 7.54 14.65 -0.64
CA ILE A 248 8.98 14.81 -0.37
C ILE A 248 9.83 13.78 -1.15
N PRO A 249 9.59 12.45 -1.05
CA PRO A 249 10.27 11.47 -1.90
C PRO A 249 10.06 11.70 -3.39
N LEU A 250 8.82 12.04 -3.81
CA LEU A 250 8.52 12.29 -5.22
C LEU A 250 9.37 13.45 -5.77
N ALA A 251 9.48 14.56 -5.04
CA ALA A 251 10.32 15.69 -5.43
C ALA A 251 11.80 15.25 -5.60
N GLY A 252 12.32 14.47 -4.66
CA GLY A 252 13.67 13.89 -4.76
C GLY A 252 13.87 13.02 -6.00
N CYS A 253 12.93 12.12 -6.26
CA CYS A 253 12.93 11.24 -7.43
C CYS A 253 12.83 12.03 -8.74
N VAL A 254 11.96 13.04 -8.82
CA VAL A 254 11.80 13.90 -10.00
C VAL A 254 13.06 14.72 -10.26
N ILE A 255 13.66 15.34 -9.24
CA ILE A 255 14.91 16.09 -9.38
C ILE A 255 16.03 15.19 -9.87
N CYS A 256 16.22 14.02 -9.25
CA CYS A 256 17.25 13.07 -9.65
C CYS A 256 17.01 12.50 -11.06
N GLY A 257 15.75 12.18 -11.39
CA GLY A 257 15.36 11.68 -12.70
C GLY A 257 15.58 12.72 -13.81
N ALA A 258 15.09 13.95 -13.62
CA ALA A 258 15.25 15.02 -14.60
C ALA A 258 16.71 15.44 -14.78
N ALA A 259 17.48 15.54 -13.69
CA ALA A 259 18.91 15.83 -13.75
C ALA A 259 19.68 14.69 -14.44
N GLY A 260 19.37 13.44 -14.12
CA GLY A 260 19.99 12.26 -14.73
C GLY A 260 19.65 12.08 -16.21
N LEU A 261 18.43 12.42 -16.63
CA LEU A 261 18.03 12.40 -18.05
C LEU A 261 18.73 13.51 -18.84
N ARG A 262 18.84 14.72 -18.28
CA ARG A 262 19.50 15.87 -18.95
C ARG A 262 21.02 15.76 -18.97
N ARG A 263 21.63 15.27 -17.88
CA ARG A 263 23.08 15.13 -17.72
C ARG A 263 23.40 13.81 -17.04
N PRO A 264 23.47 12.70 -17.79
CA PRO A 264 23.69 11.36 -17.21
C PRO A 264 24.91 11.27 -16.28
N SER A 265 26.02 11.94 -16.61
CA SER A 265 27.24 11.97 -15.77
C SER A 265 27.03 12.61 -14.39
N TRP A 266 25.97 13.41 -14.20
CA TRP A 266 25.62 13.96 -12.89
C TRP A 266 25.32 12.86 -11.86
N LEU A 267 24.79 11.72 -12.29
CA LEU A 267 24.50 10.56 -11.42
C LEU A 267 25.77 9.94 -10.80
N GLN A 268 26.94 10.15 -11.43
CA GLN A 268 28.23 9.72 -10.91
C GLN A 268 28.79 10.68 -9.86
N GLY A 269 28.27 11.91 -9.77
CA GLY A 269 28.75 12.96 -8.89
C GLY A 269 28.13 12.96 -7.48
N ARG A 270 28.36 14.05 -6.73
CA ARG A 270 27.78 14.25 -5.39
C ARG A 270 26.32 14.69 -5.40
N GLY A 271 25.80 15.12 -6.56
CA GLY A 271 24.44 15.65 -6.69
C GLY A 271 23.34 14.74 -6.13
N PRO A 272 23.26 13.45 -6.52
CA PRO A 272 22.27 12.53 -5.97
C PRO A 272 22.37 12.36 -4.44
N LEU A 273 23.59 12.39 -3.89
CA LEU A 273 23.80 12.28 -2.44
C LEU A 273 23.19 13.48 -1.71
N ILE A 274 23.40 14.69 -2.23
CA ILE A 274 22.87 15.93 -1.64
C ILE A 274 21.34 15.91 -1.74
N VAL A 275 20.79 15.65 -2.93
CA VAL A 275 19.33 15.67 -3.14
C VAL A 275 18.64 14.63 -2.27
N LEU A 276 19.03 13.35 -2.37
CA LEU A 276 18.38 12.29 -1.60
C LEU A 276 18.69 12.36 -0.10
N GLY A 277 19.85 12.88 0.28
CA GLY A 277 20.20 13.14 1.69
C GLY A 277 19.32 14.22 2.30
N VAL A 278 19.11 15.34 1.61
CA VAL A 278 18.20 16.41 2.03
C VAL A 278 16.76 15.89 2.10
N VAL A 279 16.31 15.17 1.08
CA VAL A 279 14.96 14.57 1.05
C VAL A 279 14.75 13.59 2.21
N ALA A 280 15.72 12.72 2.50
CA ALA A 280 15.66 11.83 3.65
C ALA A 280 15.62 12.59 4.98
N ALA A 281 16.43 13.65 5.13
CA ALA A 281 16.41 14.49 6.33
C ALA A 281 15.06 15.21 6.50
N LEU A 282 14.52 15.82 5.45
CA LEU A 282 13.21 16.49 5.47
C LEU A 282 12.10 15.49 5.83
N LEU A 283 12.13 14.30 5.26
CA LEU A 283 11.14 13.26 5.54
C LEU A 283 11.22 12.77 6.99
N ALA A 284 12.43 12.50 7.49
CA ALA A 284 12.63 12.10 8.87
C ALA A 284 12.20 13.21 9.85
N LEU A 285 12.44 14.47 9.55
CA LEU A 285 12.07 15.62 10.39
C LEU A 285 10.59 16.03 10.26
N SER A 286 9.88 15.54 9.25
CA SER A 286 8.50 15.95 8.97
C SER A 286 7.52 15.79 10.15
N PRO A 287 7.62 14.78 11.05
CA PRO A 287 6.73 14.70 12.21
C PRO A 287 6.92 15.83 13.22
N TRP A 288 8.13 16.37 13.35
CA TRP A 288 8.44 17.47 14.27
C TRP A 288 8.01 18.83 13.71
N TRP A 289 7.89 18.94 12.39
CA TRP A 289 7.41 20.16 11.75
C TRP A 289 6.01 20.57 12.27
N ARG A 290 5.19 19.59 12.71
CA ARG A 290 3.93 19.82 13.46
C ARG A 290 4.08 20.78 14.64
N VAL A 291 5.18 20.69 15.39
CA VAL A 291 5.38 21.51 16.60
C VAL A 291 5.46 22.99 16.24
N VAL A 292 5.95 23.30 15.03
CA VAL A 292 6.11 24.66 14.52
C VAL A 292 4.92 25.11 13.68
N HIS A 293 4.35 24.21 12.88
CA HIS A 293 3.19 24.49 12.03
C HIS A 293 2.19 23.31 12.07
N PRO A 294 1.23 23.32 13.02
CA PRO A 294 0.28 22.22 13.22
C PRO A 294 -0.49 21.78 11.96
N PRO A 295 -0.88 22.69 11.03
CA PRO A 295 -1.53 22.32 9.77
C PRO A 295 -0.63 21.60 8.75
N SER A 296 0.70 21.63 8.90
CA SER A 296 1.64 20.99 7.96
C SER A 296 1.82 19.49 8.22
N ILE A 297 0.76 18.83 8.68
CA ILE A 297 0.84 17.46 9.10
C ILE A 297 0.69 16.51 7.91
N LEU A 298 1.09 15.27 8.14
CA LEU A 298 0.75 14.13 7.31
C LEU A 298 -0.74 13.88 7.47
N TYR A 299 -1.56 14.47 6.62
CA TYR A 299 -3.01 14.30 6.65
C TYR A 299 -3.33 12.84 6.30
N PRO A 300 -3.77 11.97 7.23
CA PRO A 300 -3.91 10.53 6.95
C PRO A 300 -4.76 10.18 5.72
N PRO A 301 -5.90 10.85 5.45
CA PRO A 301 -6.68 10.61 4.22
C PRO A 301 -5.92 10.92 2.93
N SER A 302 -4.91 11.81 2.96
CA SER A 302 -4.08 12.10 1.79
C SER A 302 -3.26 10.89 1.31
N HIS A 303 -3.06 9.87 2.16
CA HIS A 303 -2.40 8.62 1.75
C HIS A 303 -3.21 7.85 0.71
N TYR A 304 -4.54 7.84 0.86
CA TYR A 304 -5.42 7.28 -0.14
C TYR A 304 -5.47 8.17 -1.38
N VAL A 305 -5.58 9.48 -1.23
CA VAL A 305 -5.58 10.41 -2.38
C VAL A 305 -4.31 10.25 -3.22
N ALA A 306 -3.16 10.10 -2.57
CA ALA A 306 -1.87 9.91 -3.23
C ALA A 306 -1.75 8.62 -4.05
N ARG A 307 -2.62 7.63 -3.84
CA ARG A 307 -2.54 6.32 -4.52
C ARG A 307 -2.52 6.42 -6.05
N GLN A 308 -3.23 7.40 -6.62
CA GLN A 308 -3.29 7.56 -8.08
C GLN A 308 -1.95 8.03 -8.63
N ALA A 309 -1.37 9.08 -8.04
CA ALA A 309 -0.05 9.57 -8.40
C ALA A 309 1.04 8.52 -8.10
N ALA A 310 0.92 7.79 -7.00
CA ALA A 310 1.82 6.70 -6.63
C ALA A 310 1.76 5.54 -7.63
N GLY A 311 0.57 5.21 -8.16
CA GLY A 311 0.39 4.22 -9.21
C GLY A 311 1.06 4.61 -10.53
N ILE A 312 0.95 5.88 -10.94
CA ILE A 312 1.67 6.41 -12.10
C ILE A 312 3.19 6.35 -11.86
N LEU A 313 3.66 6.79 -10.70
CA LEU A 313 5.08 6.71 -10.32
C LEU A 313 5.56 5.26 -10.37
N LEU A 314 4.78 4.31 -9.85
CA LEU A 314 5.08 2.89 -9.92
C LEU A 314 5.20 2.42 -11.38
N ALA A 315 4.29 2.80 -12.26
CA ALA A 315 4.36 2.43 -13.67
C ALA A 315 5.66 2.93 -14.34
N VAL A 316 6.07 4.16 -14.03
CA VAL A 316 7.36 4.71 -14.48
C VAL A 316 8.54 3.92 -13.93
N LEU A 317 8.53 3.57 -12.64
CA LEU A 317 9.59 2.80 -12.00
C LEU A 317 9.67 1.37 -12.56
N LEU A 318 8.54 0.71 -12.82
CA LEU A 318 8.49 -0.62 -13.44
C LEU A 318 8.97 -0.58 -14.90
N GLY A 319 8.57 0.43 -15.68
CA GLY A 319 9.13 0.67 -17.01
C GLY A 319 10.63 0.91 -16.98
N GLY A 320 11.11 1.69 -16.00
CA GLY A 320 12.53 1.91 -15.73
C GLY A 320 13.27 0.61 -15.38
N MET A 321 12.68 -0.25 -14.54
CA MET A 321 13.23 -1.58 -14.24
C MET A 321 13.38 -2.43 -15.50
N TRP A 322 12.36 -2.43 -16.36
CA TRP A 322 12.39 -3.18 -17.61
C TRP A 322 13.50 -2.67 -18.55
N LEU A 323 13.64 -1.35 -18.71
CA LEU A 323 14.74 -0.73 -19.46
C LEU A 323 16.11 -1.04 -18.84
N LEU A 324 16.21 -1.04 -17.50
CA LEU A 324 17.46 -1.38 -16.78
C LEU A 324 17.86 -2.83 -16.98
N ALA A 325 16.91 -3.75 -17.11
CA ALA A 325 17.17 -5.17 -17.37
C ALA A 325 17.50 -5.45 -18.84
N ASP A 326 17.08 -4.59 -19.77
CA ASP A 326 17.19 -4.84 -21.20
C ASP A 326 18.65 -4.93 -21.70
N ARG A 327 19.07 -6.11 -22.18
CA ARG A 327 20.46 -6.36 -22.62
C ARG A 327 20.79 -5.80 -24.02
N ARG A 328 20.27 -4.62 -24.38
CA ARG A 328 20.68 -3.93 -25.62
C ARG A 328 22.20 -3.75 -25.64
N ARG A 329 22.77 -3.89 -26.83
CA ARG A 329 24.20 -3.68 -27.09
C ARG A 329 24.60 -2.22 -26.90
N ASP A 330 23.69 -1.29 -27.19
CA ASP A 330 23.86 0.15 -27.03
C ASP A 330 22.65 0.75 -26.27
N PRO A 331 22.67 0.73 -24.92
CA PRO A 331 21.60 1.33 -24.12
C PRO A 331 21.76 2.86 -24.05
N PRO A 332 20.66 3.61 -23.83
CA PRO A 332 20.74 5.05 -23.59
C PRO A 332 21.75 5.39 -22.49
N ALA A 333 22.46 6.51 -22.62
CA ALA A 333 23.55 6.90 -21.71
C ALA A 333 23.16 6.85 -20.22
N VAL A 334 21.94 7.28 -19.88
CA VAL A 334 21.41 7.20 -18.51
C VAL A 334 21.33 5.76 -18.00
N VAL A 335 20.88 4.81 -18.83
CA VAL A 335 20.77 3.39 -18.49
C VAL A 335 22.17 2.79 -18.34
N ALA A 336 23.10 3.14 -19.21
CA ALA A 336 24.50 2.71 -19.12
C ALA A 336 25.12 3.12 -17.78
N ILE A 337 24.96 4.38 -17.38
CA ILE A 337 25.50 4.91 -16.12
C ILE A 337 24.81 4.28 -14.90
N LEU A 338 23.50 4.10 -14.93
CA LEU A 338 22.78 3.43 -13.84
C LEU A 338 23.22 1.97 -13.62
N ARG A 339 23.72 1.30 -14.67
CA ARG A 339 24.29 -0.05 -14.59
C ARG A 339 25.70 -0.08 -14.01
N GLU A 340 26.39 1.06 -13.94
CA GLU A 340 27.72 1.12 -13.33
C GLU A 340 27.65 0.67 -11.86
N THR A 341 28.61 -0.16 -11.47
CA THR A 341 28.62 -0.77 -10.12
C THR A 341 28.75 0.30 -9.02
N ALA A 342 29.49 1.37 -9.27
CA ALA A 342 29.66 2.46 -8.31
C ALA A 342 28.39 3.31 -8.15
N VAL A 343 27.70 3.62 -9.25
CA VAL A 343 26.46 4.41 -9.25
C VAL A 343 25.34 3.61 -8.61
N SER A 344 25.12 2.37 -9.05
CA SER A 344 24.06 1.50 -8.53
C SER A 344 24.19 1.22 -7.02
N ARG A 345 25.40 0.98 -6.51
CA ARG A 345 25.67 0.84 -5.06
C ARG A 345 25.29 2.07 -4.26
N ARG A 346 25.64 3.25 -4.79
CA ARG A 346 25.39 4.53 -4.15
C ARG A 346 23.90 4.84 -4.14
N LEU A 347 23.23 4.66 -5.27
CA LEU A 347 21.78 4.81 -5.37
C LEU A 347 21.08 3.85 -4.41
N LEU A 348 21.47 2.57 -4.37
CA LEU A 348 20.94 1.61 -3.40
C LEU A 348 21.08 2.13 -1.96
N THR A 349 22.26 2.61 -1.59
CA THR A 349 22.50 3.15 -0.24
C THR A 349 21.59 4.34 0.06
N LEU A 350 21.45 5.26 -0.89
CA LEU A 350 20.61 6.45 -0.74
C LEU A 350 19.12 6.10 -0.64
N VAL A 351 18.62 5.22 -1.50
CA VAL A 351 17.21 4.83 -1.45
C VAL A 351 16.90 3.98 -0.22
N THR A 352 17.86 3.17 0.26
CA THR A 352 17.72 2.47 1.54
C THR A 352 17.64 3.47 2.69
N ALA A 353 18.53 4.46 2.75
CA ALA A 353 18.45 5.53 3.74
C ALA A 353 17.10 6.28 3.69
N LEU A 354 16.61 6.55 2.48
CA LEU A 354 15.29 7.14 2.27
C LEU A 354 14.16 6.23 2.79
N THR A 355 14.24 4.91 2.61
CA THR A 355 13.25 3.96 3.16
C THR A 355 13.20 4.05 4.69
N PHE A 356 14.35 4.09 5.36
CA PHE A 356 14.39 4.23 6.83
C PHE A 356 13.85 5.60 7.27
N ALA A 357 14.18 6.67 6.55
CA ALA A 357 13.63 8.00 6.81
C ALA A 357 12.11 8.04 6.62
N ALA A 358 11.57 7.33 5.63
CA ALA A 358 10.14 7.25 5.35
C ALA A 358 9.36 6.49 6.43
N ALA A 359 9.99 5.58 7.16
CA ALA A 359 9.36 4.88 8.28
C ALA A 359 9.12 5.78 9.51
N VAL A 360 9.93 6.83 9.69
CA VAL A 360 9.79 7.76 10.83
C VAL A 360 8.41 8.43 10.86
N PRO A 361 7.93 9.08 9.78
CA PRO A 361 6.60 9.66 9.77
C PRO A 361 5.46 8.64 9.78
N ASP A 362 5.66 7.44 9.21
CA ASP A 362 4.70 6.33 9.31
C ASP A 362 4.49 5.87 10.78
N ILE A 363 5.59 5.70 11.52
CA ILE A 363 5.56 5.36 12.95
C ILE A 363 4.87 6.45 13.76
N ALA A 364 5.22 7.72 13.51
CA ALA A 364 4.64 8.85 14.22
C ALA A 364 3.12 8.96 14.00
N LEU A 365 2.66 8.78 12.76
CA LEU A 365 1.23 8.83 12.43
C LEU A 365 0.46 7.67 13.06
N THR A 366 1.07 6.49 13.10
CA THR A 366 0.47 5.31 13.76
C THR A 366 0.35 5.50 15.26
N ARG A 367 1.31 6.17 15.93
CA ARG A 367 1.17 6.51 17.36
C ARG A 367 0.02 7.47 17.63
N LEU A 368 -0.18 8.45 16.73
CA LEU A 368 -1.31 9.37 16.84
C LEU A 368 -2.64 8.63 16.66
N TRP A 369 -2.69 7.66 15.74
CA TRP A 369 -3.85 6.79 15.55
C TRP A 369 -4.15 5.94 16.78
N ALA A 370 -3.13 5.32 17.40
CA ALA A 370 -3.30 4.56 18.63
C ALA A 370 -3.92 5.40 19.76
N GLY A 371 -3.43 6.64 19.95
CA GLY A 371 -4.00 7.58 20.93
C GLY A 371 -5.44 7.98 20.61
N TYR A 372 -5.80 8.10 19.32
CA TYR A 372 -7.17 8.33 18.89
C TYR A 372 -8.08 7.12 19.19
N LEU A 373 -7.64 5.88 18.89
CA LEU A 373 -8.38 4.66 19.24
C LEU A 373 -8.64 4.54 20.74
N ASP A 374 -7.63 4.80 21.56
CA ASP A 374 -7.78 4.79 23.02
C ASP A 374 -8.79 5.83 23.50
N SER A 375 -8.82 7.02 22.86
CA SER A 375 -9.77 8.09 23.18
C SER A 375 -11.20 7.69 22.84
N VAL A 376 -11.44 7.14 21.63
CA VAL A 376 -12.77 6.65 21.23
C VAL A 376 -13.23 5.52 22.15
N ARG A 377 -12.34 4.58 22.48
CA ARG A 377 -12.64 3.50 23.44
C ARG A 377 -13.08 4.03 24.80
N GLY A 378 -12.33 4.98 25.37
CA GLY A 378 -12.69 5.59 26.66
C GLY A 378 -14.10 6.17 26.63
N LEU A 379 -14.45 6.89 25.55
CA LEU A 379 -15.76 7.50 25.38
C LEU A 379 -16.90 6.48 25.33
N VAL A 380 -16.73 5.36 24.59
CA VAL A 380 -17.80 4.36 24.43
C VAL A 380 -17.92 3.41 25.64
N ASP A 381 -16.84 3.18 26.38
CA ASP A 381 -16.88 2.33 27.57
C ASP A 381 -17.52 3.06 28.78
N GLU A 382 -17.30 4.37 28.91
CA GLU A 382 -17.80 5.19 30.02
C GLU A 382 -19.27 5.64 29.87
N ARG A 383 -19.79 5.66 28.64
CA ARG A 383 -21.12 6.18 28.33
C ARG A 383 -22.09 5.07 27.91
N SER A 384 -23.33 5.45 27.64
CA SER A 384 -24.40 4.58 27.14
C SER A 384 -25.28 5.35 26.15
N GLY A 385 -25.83 4.63 25.18
CA GLY A 385 -26.70 5.20 24.14
C GLY A 385 -25.92 5.92 23.05
N ILE A 386 -26.62 6.85 22.39
CA ILE A 386 -26.10 7.60 21.26
C ILE A 386 -25.27 8.79 21.76
N ILE A 387 -24.02 8.88 21.30
CA ILE A 387 -23.08 9.96 21.61
C ILE A 387 -22.86 10.79 20.34
N ARG A 388 -23.28 12.05 20.37
CA ARG A 388 -23.12 12.98 19.25
C ARG A 388 -21.64 13.39 19.10
N ALA A 389 -21.03 13.14 17.94
CA ALA A 389 -19.63 13.45 17.66
C ALA A 389 -19.31 14.94 17.81
N GLU A 390 -20.29 15.78 17.52
CA GLU A 390 -20.27 17.24 17.60
C GLU A 390 -20.08 17.74 19.04
N THR A 391 -20.43 16.91 20.03
CA THR A 391 -20.28 17.21 21.47
C THR A 391 -18.93 16.75 22.02
N LEU A 392 -18.09 16.15 21.20
CA LEU A 392 -16.82 15.56 21.60
C LEU A 392 -15.64 16.38 21.03
N PRO A 393 -14.49 16.40 21.71
CA PRO A 393 -13.26 17.00 21.20
C PRO A 393 -12.60 16.12 20.11
N LEU A 394 -13.40 15.47 19.26
CA LEU A 394 -12.94 14.66 18.12
C LEU A 394 -12.58 15.54 16.92
N HIS A 395 -13.16 16.75 16.85
CA HIS A 395 -12.79 17.77 15.86
C HIS A 395 -11.57 18.60 16.27
N ASP A 396 -11.06 18.40 17.49
CA ASP A 396 -9.88 19.10 17.99
C ASP A 396 -8.60 18.38 17.63
N TRP A 397 -7.48 19.12 17.62
CA TRP A 397 -6.17 18.53 17.40
C TRP A 397 -5.74 17.68 18.62
N PRO A 398 -5.15 16.49 18.43
CA PRO A 398 -4.78 15.86 17.15
C PRO A 398 -5.86 14.95 16.53
N ASN A 399 -7.01 14.75 17.19
CA ASN A 399 -8.05 13.80 16.77
C ASN A 399 -8.68 14.14 15.41
N LYS A 400 -8.73 15.43 15.07
CA LYS A 400 -9.18 15.95 13.77
C LYS A 400 -8.54 15.25 12.56
N LEU A 401 -7.36 14.65 12.73
CA LEU A 401 -6.66 13.91 11.68
C LEU A 401 -7.35 12.62 11.24
N PHE A 402 -8.05 11.99 12.18
CA PHE A 402 -8.66 10.68 12.01
C PHE A 402 -10.19 10.76 11.97
N PHE A 403 -10.72 11.97 12.06
CA PHE A 403 -12.13 12.29 11.96
C PHE A 403 -12.70 11.84 10.60
N GLN A 404 -13.69 10.95 10.64
CA GLN A 404 -14.43 10.43 9.48
C GLN A 404 -15.85 10.03 9.93
N ASP A 405 -16.85 10.84 9.59
CA ASP A 405 -18.22 10.74 10.12
C ASP A 405 -18.84 9.36 9.98
N TRP A 406 -18.72 8.75 8.79
CA TRP A 406 -19.30 7.43 8.50
C TRP A 406 -18.61 6.28 9.21
N SER A 407 -17.38 6.48 9.72
CA SER A 407 -16.62 5.43 10.40
C SER A 407 -16.97 5.32 11.89
N PHE A 408 -17.57 6.37 12.48
CA PHE A 408 -17.78 6.43 13.92
C PHE A 408 -18.65 5.30 14.48
N PRO A 409 -19.81 4.95 13.87
CA PRO A 409 -20.63 3.87 14.42
C PRO A 409 -19.87 2.55 14.45
N ALA A 410 -19.21 2.20 13.35
CA ALA A 410 -18.47 0.96 13.23
C ALA A 410 -17.25 0.91 14.15
N LEU A 411 -16.49 2.01 14.20
CA LEU A 411 -15.32 2.11 15.07
C LEU A 411 -15.72 1.97 16.54
N SER A 412 -16.77 2.68 16.95
CA SER A 412 -17.34 2.60 18.31
C SER A 412 -17.75 1.17 18.68
N ALA A 413 -18.37 0.45 17.75
CA ALA A 413 -18.79 -0.94 17.95
C ALA A 413 -17.61 -1.88 18.20
N ILE A 414 -16.56 -1.75 17.38
CA ILE A 414 -15.37 -2.63 17.45
C ILE A 414 -14.55 -2.38 18.71
N VAL A 415 -14.33 -1.12 19.06
CA VAL A 415 -13.42 -0.75 20.16
C VAL A 415 -14.07 -0.83 21.54
N SER A 416 -15.39 -1.05 21.61
CA SER A 416 -16.12 -1.17 22.87
C SER A 416 -15.87 -2.51 23.56
N ARG A 417 -15.77 -2.50 24.90
CA ARG A 417 -15.83 -3.71 25.73
C ARG A 417 -17.20 -4.37 25.73
N THR A 418 -18.24 -3.59 25.47
CA THR A 418 -19.64 -4.01 25.45
C THR A 418 -20.31 -3.49 24.19
N PRO A 419 -20.03 -4.07 23.01
CA PRO A 419 -20.66 -3.68 21.75
C PRO A 419 -22.19 -3.65 21.91
N GLY A 420 -22.82 -2.60 21.40
CA GLY A 420 -24.27 -2.36 21.62
C GLY A 420 -24.60 -1.38 22.74
N LYS A 421 -23.70 -1.13 23.70
CA LYS A 421 -23.98 -0.22 24.83
C LYS A 421 -23.95 1.26 24.44
N ALA A 422 -22.98 1.67 23.63
CA ALA A 422 -22.80 3.06 23.23
C ALA A 422 -22.25 3.16 21.80
N TYR A 423 -22.67 4.21 21.09
CA TYR A 423 -22.23 4.49 19.71
C TYR A 423 -21.94 5.98 19.54
N VAL A 424 -20.81 6.30 18.93
CA VAL A 424 -20.58 7.64 18.40
C VAL A 424 -21.23 7.76 17.03
N VAL A 425 -22.02 8.81 16.84
CA VAL A 425 -22.77 9.13 15.62
C VAL A 425 -22.49 10.58 15.24
N SER A 426 -22.58 10.93 13.95
CA SER A 426 -22.61 12.32 13.50
C SER A 426 -24.01 12.69 13.03
N ASP A 427 -24.37 13.98 13.11
CA ASP A 427 -25.66 14.56 12.70
C ASP A 427 -25.89 14.58 11.17
N GLN A 428 -25.00 14.01 10.37
CA GLN A 428 -25.22 13.91 8.93
C GLN A 428 -26.25 12.81 8.62
N ASP A 429 -27.24 13.14 7.78
CA ASP A 429 -28.05 12.14 7.08
C ASP A 429 -27.08 11.15 6.43
N TYR A 430 -27.08 9.90 6.87
CA TYR A 430 -26.13 8.84 6.50
C TYR A 430 -26.25 8.38 5.02
N LEU A 431 -26.47 9.32 4.10
CA LEU A 431 -26.59 9.15 2.65
C LEU A 431 -25.34 8.51 2.02
N SER A 432 -24.21 8.44 2.75
CA SER A 432 -23.04 7.64 2.41
C SER A 432 -22.90 6.42 3.31
N ASN A 433 -23.69 5.37 3.01
CA ASN A 433 -23.44 3.96 3.28
C ASN A 433 -22.71 3.58 4.59
N PRO A 434 -23.18 3.98 5.79
CA PRO A 434 -22.66 3.38 7.01
C PRO A 434 -23.04 1.89 7.01
N PRO A 435 -22.22 1.01 7.61
CA PRO A 435 -22.52 -0.41 7.65
C PRO A 435 -23.81 -0.73 8.43
N PHE A 436 -24.21 0.18 9.31
CA PHE A 436 -25.47 0.17 10.05
C PHE A 436 -25.80 1.55 10.61
N GLU A 437 -27.03 1.77 11.04
CA GLU A 437 -27.56 3.07 11.48
C GLU A 437 -28.15 2.97 12.90
N PRO A 438 -27.36 3.29 13.95
CA PRO A 438 -27.80 3.18 15.34
C PRO A 438 -29.02 4.03 15.68
N GLU A 439 -29.18 5.19 15.05
CA GLU A 439 -30.31 6.10 15.28
C GLU A 439 -31.64 5.49 14.82
N CYS A 440 -31.59 4.67 13.78
CA CYS A 440 -32.73 3.91 13.26
C CYS A 440 -32.91 2.54 13.94
N GLY A 441 -32.10 2.22 14.95
CA GLY A 441 -32.13 0.93 15.65
C GLY A 441 -31.50 -0.23 14.88
N LEU A 442 -30.85 0.04 13.74
CA LEU A 442 -30.11 -0.96 12.98
C LEU A 442 -28.73 -1.14 13.65
N LEU A 443 -28.55 -2.25 14.36
CA LEU A 443 -27.31 -2.56 15.08
C LEU A 443 -26.65 -3.82 14.54
N PRO A 444 -25.30 -3.91 14.54
CA PRO A 444 -24.59 -5.10 14.09
C PRO A 444 -24.71 -6.22 15.14
N ARG A 445 -24.71 -7.47 14.69
CA ARG A 445 -24.78 -8.68 15.52
C ARG A 445 -23.43 -8.99 16.15
N LEU A 446 -23.04 -8.19 17.14
CA LEU A 446 -21.77 -8.34 17.86
C LEU A 446 -21.94 -8.95 19.27
N SER A 447 -22.98 -9.75 19.48
CA SER A 447 -23.21 -10.40 20.78
C SER A 447 -22.03 -11.31 21.16
N GLY A 448 -21.54 -11.15 22.39
CA GLY A 448 -20.40 -11.91 22.91
C GLY A 448 -19.02 -11.39 22.47
N TYR A 449 -18.96 -10.49 21.49
CA TYR A 449 -17.73 -9.79 21.11
C TYR A 449 -17.42 -8.67 22.11
N GLY A 450 -16.14 -8.28 22.20
CA GLY A 450 -15.74 -7.08 22.93
C GLY A 450 -14.23 -6.89 22.94
N TRP A 451 -13.81 -5.62 23.07
CA TRP A 451 -12.40 -5.23 23.06
C TRP A 451 -11.72 -5.55 24.39
N ARG A 452 -10.89 -6.60 24.45
CA ARG A 452 -10.23 -7.01 25.70
C ARG A 452 -8.84 -6.36 25.86
N ARG A 453 -8.32 -6.44 27.09
CA ARG A 453 -7.05 -5.81 27.51
C ARG A 453 -5.83 -6.44 26.89
#